data_AF-A0A958F2X7-F1
#
_entry.id   AF-A0A958F2X7-F1
#
_cell.length_a   1.000
_cell.length_b   1.000
_cell.length_c   1.000
_cell.angle_alpha   90.00
_cell.angle_beta   90.00
_cell.angle_gamma   90.00
#
_symmetry.space_group_name_H-M   'P 1'
#
loop_
_entity.id
_entity.type
_entity.pdbx_description
1 polymer ?
#
loop_
_entity_poly.entity_id
_entity_poly.type
_entity_poly.pdbx_seq_one_letter_code
_entity_poly.pdbx_strand_id
1 'polypeptide(L)'
;MYFSLKRSPQFRDEIQSWVADGVISGEQAAKLFARYELDREAPWYLQSGFWLRGLAILLVSMGFLLIISENWHRFNVPVRMAFGLVPLLAAYGFGLRFFFRDNRDAAELTFFFASILFGVNIFLQAQIFHISAYFPNGILWWTLGALPVAIFFRSKLHHFLVQLLFFFWIIQQLPNEQFSFWGIVLYAGMTWLLLKQPNDMLLSAHILNTYLFIFNIAEVTSAYRTPNYFLLILFWTLSIMLILNLAYGKFGEKWLRQLQFYGFSAVLFILFLHTFDEFFKSTIGDFPDAMVIIPALAVAIWRTPIREQMTGIKTIALAIFAIYAIQGFFYPGEDSLGSTGALIANLLLFSFAI
;
A
#
# COMPACT_ATOMS: atom_id res chain seq x y z
N MET A 1 -4.34 -21.23 -33.33
CA MET A 1 -5.46 -21.04 -32.38
C MET A 1 -5.29 -21.79 -31.06
N TYR A 2 -4.59 -22.94 -31.02
CA TYR A 2 -4.42 -23.78 -29.80
C TYR A 2 -3.63 -23.17 -28.61
N PHE A 3 -2.84 -22.10 -28.82
CA PHE A 3 -1.94 -21.57 -27.80
C PHE A 3 -2.64 -20.82 -26.65
N SER A 4 -3.83 -20.26 -26.86
CA SER A 4 -4.51 -19.47 -25.82
C SER A 4 -5.23 -20.31 -24.76
N LEU A 5 -5.56 -21.58 -25.08
CA LEU A 5 -6.31 -22.47 -24.20
C LEU A 5 -5.42 -23.42 -23.39
N LYS A 6 -4.18 -23.64 -23.84
CA LYS A 6 -3.22 -24.50 -23.16
C LYS A 6 -2.78 -23.86 -21.83
N ARG A 7 -2.92 -24.57 -20.70
CA ARG A 7 -2.60 -24.09 -19.34
C ARG A 7 -3.35 -22.83 -18.90
N SER A 8 -4.49 -22.49 -19.51
CA SER A 8 -5.26 -21.29 -19.15
C SER A 8 -6.09 -21.52 -17.87
N PRO A 9 -5.96 -20.66 -16.83
CA PRO A 9 -6.78 -20.78 -15.62
C PRO A 9 -8.27 -20.52 -15.90
N GLN A 10 -8.58 -19.57 -16.79
CA GLN A 10 -9.97 -19.26 -17.18
C GLN A 10 -10.64 -20.48 -17.82
N PHE A 11 -9.92 -21.20 -18.68
CA PHE A 11 -10.47 -22.38 -19.34
C PHE A 11 -10.61 -23.57 -18.38
N ARG A 12 -9.75 -23.66 -17.36
CA ARG A 12 -9.87 -24.64 -16.28
C ARG A 12 -11.18 -24.43 -15.51
N ASP A 13 -11.47 -23.19 -15.13
CA ASP A 13 -12.67 -22.83 -14.37
C ASP A 13 -13.94 -23.05 -15.20
N GLU A 14 -13.87 -22.75 -16.50
CA GLU A 14 -14.99 -22.94 -17.43
C GLU A 14 -15.32 -24.43 -17.64
N ILE A 15 -14.31 -25.30 -17.77
CA ILE A 15 -14.53 -26.76 -17.81
C ILE A 15 -15.15 -27.26 -16.50
N GLN A 16 -14.73 -26.73 -15.34
CA GLN A 16 -15.34 -27.09 -14.06
C GLN A 16 -16.81 -26.66 -13.97
N SER A 17 -17.16 -25.47 -14.49
CA SER A 17 -18.57 -25.06 -14.60
C SER A 17 -19.38 -25.99 -15.50
N TRP A 18 -18.83 -26.42 -16.64
CA TRP A 18 -19.52 -27.35 -17.54
C TRP A 18 -19.74 -28.74 -16.93
N VAL A 19 -18.86 -29.18 -16.03
CA VAL A 19 -19.07 -30.40 -15.25
C VAL A 19 -20.17 -30.20 -14.21
N ALA A 20 -20.18 -29.06 -13.51
CA ALA A 20 -21.20 -28.73 -12.52
C ALA A 20 -22.60 -28.58 -13.14
N ASP A 21 -22.67 -28.00 -14.34
CA ASP A 21 -23.89 -27.81 -15.12
C ASP A 21 -24.34 -29.09 -15.86
N GLY A 22 -23.56 -30.17 -15.78
CA GLY A 22 -23.86 -31.44 -16.43
C GLY A 22 -23.73 -31.42 -17.96
N VAL A 23 -23.11 -30.38 -18.52
CA VAL A 23 -22.86 -30.23 -19.97
C VAL A 23 -21.85 -31.26 -20.47
N ILE A 24 -20.87 -31.61 -19.63
CA ILE A 24 -19.86 -32.65 -19.92
C ILE A 24 -19.70 -33.61 -18.74
N SER A 25 -19.31 -34.85 -19.01
CA SER A 25 -19.01 -35.83 -17.96
C SER A 25 -17.63 -35.57 -17.33
N GLY A 26 -17.43 -36.02 -16.08
CA GLY A 26 -16.12 -35.93 -15.42
C GLY A 26 -15.01 -36.64 -16.20
N GLU A 27 -15.34 -37.69 -16.94
CA GLU A 27 -14.41 -38.42 -17.80
C GLU A 27 -14.02 -37.63 -19.06
N GLN A 28 -14.96 -36.87 -19.64
CA GLN A 28 -14.70 -35.93 -20.74
C GLN A 28 -13.85 -34.74 -20.27
N ALA A 29 -14.13 -34.22 -19.06
CA ALA A 29 -13.32 -33.19 -18.45
C ALA A 29 -11.87 -33.67 -18.26
N ALA A 30 -11.64 -34.86 -17.71
CA ALA A 30 -10.28 -35.42 -17.54
C ALA A 30 -9.49 -35.49 -18.87
N LYS A 31 -10.16 -35.85 -19.98
CA LYS A 31 -9.54 -35.85 -21.32
C LYS A 31 -9.19 -34.43 -21.79
N LEU A 32 -10.02 -33.42 -21.50
CA LEU A 32 -9.73 -32.02 -21.81
C LEU A 32 -8.57 -31.48 -20.96
N PHE A 33 -8.56 -31.77 -19.66
CA PHE A 33 -7.46 -31.40 -18.75
C PHE A 33 -6.11 -31.93 -19.25
N ALA A 34 -6.06 -33.22 -19.62
CA ALA A 34 -4.86 -33.83 -20.18
C ALA A 34 -4.47 -33.22 -21.54
N ARG A 35 -5.44 -33.01 -22.44
CA ARG A 35 -5.19 -32.47 -23.79
C ARG A 35 -4.63 -31.05 -23.78
N TYR A 36 -5.06 -30.21 -22.84
CA TYR A 36 -4.64 -28.81 -22.72
C TYR A 36 -3.61 -28.57 -21.61
N GLU A 37 -3.07 -29.64 -21.00
CA GLU A 37 -2.11 -29.60 -19.89
C GLU A 37 -2.56 -28.71 -18.72
N LEU A 38 -3.87 -28.67 -18.44
CA LEU A 38 -4.46 -27.77 -17.46
C LEU A 38 -4.06 -28.11 -16.02
N ASP A 39 -3.40 -29.24 -15.78
CA ASP A 39 -2.88 -29.64 -14.46
C ASP A 39 -1.56 -28.93 -14.11
N ARG A 40 -0.90 -28.32 -15.09
CA ARG A 40 0.34 -27.58 -14.90
C ARG A 40 0.04 -26.09 -14.80
N GLU A 41 0.58 -25.42 -13.79
CA GLU A 41 0.50 -23.96 -13.72
C GLU A 41 1.16 -23.33 -14.95
N ALA A 42 0.51 -22.31 -15.50
CA ALA A 42 1.09 -21.53 -16.59
C ALA A 42 2.41 -20.92 -16.10
N PRO A 43 3.50 -21.02 -16.88
CA PRO A 43 4.75 -20.33 -16.57
C PRO A 43 4.50 -18.84 -16.33
N TRP A 44 5.14 -18.26 -15.31
CA TRP A 44 4.98 -16.87 -14.89
C TRP A 44 5.16 -15.85 -16.03
N TYR A 45 5.98 -16.16 -17.04
CA TYR A 45 6.20 -15.30 -18.21
C TYR A 45 4.99 -15.22 -19.16
N LEU A 46 4.11 -16.23 -19.20
CA LEU A 46 2.85 -16.14 -19.98
C LEU A 46 1.84 -15.20 -19.31
N GLN A 47 1.87 -15.11 -17.98
CA GLN A 47 1.11 -14.12 -17.21
C GLN A 47 1.74 -12.71 -17.30
N SER A 48 3.01 -12.62 -17.68
CA SER A 48 3.76 -11.36 -17.83
C SER A 48 3.40 -10.55 -19.07
N GLY A 49 2.63 -11.14 -20.01
CA GLY A 49 2.19 -10.45 -21.22
C GLY A 49 1.33 -9.21 -20.95
N PHE A 50 0.60 -9.16 -19.83
CA PHE A 50 -0.12 -7.95 -19.41
C PHE A 50 0.84 -6.80 -19.09
N TRP A 51 1.85 -7.06 -18.25
CA TRP A 51 2.84 -6.06 -17.84
C TRP A 51 3.70 -5.59 -19.02
N LEU A 52 4.13 -6.49 -19.90
CA LEU A 52 4.87 -6.12 -21.11
C LEU A 52 4.04 -5.24 -22.07
N ARG A 53 2.75 -5.56 -22.26
CA ARG A 53 1.87 -4.71 -23.08
C ARG A 53 1.64 -3.35 -22.44
N GLY A 54 1.43 -3.31 -21.13
CA GLY A 54 1.32 -2.07 -20.38
C GLY A 54 2.57 -1.20 -20.52
N LEU A 55 3.75 -1.80 -20.34
CA LEU A 55 5.03 -1.12 -20.52
C LEU A 55 5.24 -0.64 -21.96
N ALA A 56 4.90 -1.46 -22.96
CA ALA A 56 4.98 -1.07 -24.36
C ALA A 56 4.08 0.14 -24.67
N ILE A 57 2.84 0.14 -24.21
CA ILE A 57 1.91 1.27 -24.37
C ILE A 57 2.47 2.52 -23.69
N LEU A 58 3.02 2.39 -22.47
CA LEU A 58 3.60 3.50 -21.73
C LEU A 58 4.80 4.09 -22.49
N LEU A 59 5.73 3.26 -22.94
CA LEU A 59 6.90 3.70 -23.70
C LEU A 59 6.52 4.35 -25.04
N VAL A 60 5.55 3.77 -25.77
CA VAL A 60 5.06 4.36 -27.03
C VAL A 60 4.40 5.71 -26.77
N SER A 61 3.57 5.81 -25.73
CA SER A 61 2.91 7.06 -25.35
C SER A 61 3.93 8.12 -24.95
N MET A 62 4.97 7.74 -24.19
CA MET A 62 6.04 8.63 -23.78
C MET A 62 6.91 9.05 -24.96
N GLY A 63 7.22 8.15 -25.89
CA GLY A 63 7.91 8.48 -27.14
C GLY A 63 7.13 9.46 -28.00
N PHE A 64 5.81 9.29 -28.12
CA PHE A 64 4.95 10.24 -28.83
C PHE A 64 4.95 11.63 -28.17
N LEU A 65 4.86 11.67 -26.83
CA LEU A 65 4.97 12.93 -26.07
C LEU A 65 6.34 13.59 -26.25
N LEU A 66 7.43 12.82 -26.30
CA LEU A 66 8.78 13.34 -26.56
C LEU A 66 8.92 13.95 -27.95
N ILE A 67 8.34 13.33 -28.98
CA ILE A 67 8.34 13.89 -30.35
C ILE A 67 7.58 15.23 -30.39
N ILE A 68 6.43 15.30 -29.72
CA ILE A 68 5.68 16.57 -29.59
C ILE A 68 6.51 17.60 -28.83
N SER A 69 7.15 17.17 -27.73
CA SER A 69 8.00 18.01 -26.89
C SER A 69 9.19 18.58 -27.64
N GLU A 70 9.84 17.82 -28.52
CA GLU A 70 10.95 18.32 -29.34
C GLU A 70 10.49 19.44 -30.30
N ASN A 71 9.26 19.33 -30.79
CA ASN A 71 8.67 20.32 -31.69
C ASN A 71 8.02 21.52 -30.95
N TRP A 72 8.21 21.66 -29.63
CA TRP A 72 7.54 22.68 -28.81
C TRP A 72 7.73 24.11 -29.31
N HIS A 73 8.92 24.40 -29.82
CA HIS A 73 9.31 25.72 -30.33
C HIS A 73 8.40 26.22 -31.46
N ARG A 74 7.70 25.32 -32.16
CA ARG A 74 6.79 25.64 -33.27
C ARG A 74 5.37 25.99 -32.82
N PHE A 75 5.00 25.66 -31.58
CA PHE A 75 3.64 25.85 -31.07
C PHE A 75 3.57 27.04 -30.12
N ASN A 76 2.50 27.84 -30.20
CA ASN A 76 2.22 28.89 -29.21
C ASN A 76 1.63 28.27 -27.92
N VAL A 77 1.63 29.03 -26.81
CA VAL A 77 1.17 28.53 -25.50
C VAL A 77 -0.23 27.87 -25.55
N PRO A 78 -1.26 28.47 -26.16
CA PRO A 78 -2.59 27.84 -26.23
C PRO A 78 -2.61 26.47 -26.89
N VAL A 79 -1.87 26.29 -28.00
CA VAL A 79 -1.79 24.99 -28.71
C VAL A 79 -1.11 23.94 -27.83
N ARG A 80 -0.06 24.34 -27.10
CA ARG A 80 0.63 23.45 -26.15
C ARG A 80 -0.30 22.99 -25.04
N MET A 81 -1.08 23.92 -24.48
CA MET A 81 -2.06 23.60 -23.43
C MET A 81 -3.12 22.64 -23.97
N ALA A 82 -3.56 22.82 -25.22
CA ALA A 82 -4.56 21.97 -25.85
C ALA A 82 -4.10 20.50 -25.96
N PHE A 83 -2.80 20.22 -26.13
CA PHE A 83 -2.29 18.84 -26.14
C PHE A 83 -2.56 18.08 -24.84
N GLY A 84 -2.62 18.76 -23.70
CA GLY A 84 -3.01 18.14 -22.42
C GLY A 84 -4.51 18.22 -22.16
N LEU A 85 -5.12 19.38 -22.41
CA LEU A 85 -6.52 19.64 -22.07
C LEU A 85 -7.50 18.89 -22.98
N VAL A 86 -7.26 18.80 -24.29
CA VAL A 86 -8.20 18.16 -25.21
C VAL A 86 -8.37 16.67 -24.92
N PRO A 87 -7.29 15.86 -24.77
CA PRO A 87 -7.45 14.45 -24.40
C PRO A 87 -8.13 14.27 -23.04
N LEU A 88 -7.80 15.13 -22.06
CA LEU A 88 -8.41 15.09 -20.73
C LEU A 88 -9.92 15.35 -20.79
N LEU A 89 -10.34 16.42 -21.47
CA LEU A 89 -11.75 16.76 -21.66
C LEU A 89 -12.49 15.71 -22.47
N ALA A 90 -11.84 15.15 -23.50
CA ALA A 90 -12.40 14.05 -24.27
C ALA A 90 -12.62 12.81 -23.39
N ALA A 91 -11.66 12.44 -22.54
CA ALA A 91 -11.81 11.31 -21.63
C ALA A 91 -12.99 11.51 -20.66
N TYR A 92 -13.11 12.68 -20.02
CA TYR A 92 -14.28 12.99 -19.19
C TYR A 92 -15.59 12.99 -19.99
N GLY A 93 -15.59 13.55 -21.21
CA GLY A 93 -16.76 13.57 -22.09
C GLY A 93 -17.22 12.17 -22.51
N PHE A 94 -16.29 11.29 -22.86
CA PHE A 94 -16.59 9.89 -23.16
C PHE A 94 -17.05 9.13 -21.92
N GLY A 95 -16.42 9.36 -20.76
CA GLY A 95 -16.83 8.79 -19.49
C GLY A 95 -18.27 9.14 -19.14
N LEU A 96 -18.64 10.42 -19.26
CA LEU A 96 -20.01 10.90 -19.07
C LEU A 96 -20.97 10.30 -20.09
N ARG A 97 -20.58 10.21 -21.37
CA ARG A 97 -21.39 9.58 -22.42
C ARG A 97 -21.67 8.11 -22.12
N PHE A 98 -20.69 7.35 -21.65
CA PHE A 98 -20.89 5.96 -21.25
C PHE A 98 -21.78 5.85 -20.01
N PHE A 99 -21.59 6.76 -19.04
CA PHE A 99 -22.42 6.83 -17.84
C PHE A 99 -23.90 7.06 -18.17
N PHE A 100 -24.21 8.05 -19.03
CA PHE A 100 -25.59 8.33 -19.46
C PHE A 100 -26.21 7.27 -20.38
N ARG A 101 -25.43 6.27 -20.81
CA ARG A 101 -25.90 5.13 -21.61
C ARG A 101 -25.99 3.85 -20.78
N ASP A 102 -25.96 3.97 -19.45
CA ASP A 102 -25.97 2.86 -18.49
C ASP A 102 -24.83 1.84 -18.69
N ASN A 103 -23.77 2.21 -19.40
CA ASN A 103 -22.57 1.38 -19.54
C ASN A 103 -21.57 1.72 -18.44
N ARG A 104 -21.86 1.23 -17.23
CA ARG A 104 -21.12 1.57 -16.01
C ARG A 104 -19.65 1.14 -16.05
N ASP A 105 -19.34 -0.02 -16.60
CA ASP A 105 -17.97 -0.54 -16.67
C ASP A 105 -17.10 0.29 -17.61
N ALA A 106 -17.64 0.63 -18.80
CA ALA A 106 -16.94 1.51 -19.74
C ALA A 106 -16.78 2.93 -19.16
N ALA A 107 -17.79 3.44 -18.46
CA ALA A 107 -17.70 4.72 -17.77
C ALA A 107 -16.59 4.69 -16.72
N GLU A 108 -16.57 3.67 -15.86
CA GLU A 108 -15.55 3.48 -14.82
C GLU A 108 -14.14 3.47 -15.41
N LEU A 109 -13.89 2.63 -16.41
CA LEU A 109 -12.57 2.54 -17.06
C LEU A 109 -12.16 3.86 -17.72
N THR A 110 -13.11 4.57 -18.31
CA THR A 110 -12.83 5.85 -18.97
C THR A 110 -12.53 6.95 -17.94
N PHE A 111 -13.24 6.99 -16.81
CA PHE A 111 -12.97 7.92 -15.71
C PHE A 111 -11.65 7.60 -14.98
N PHE A 112 -11.28 6.32 -14.91
CA PHE A 112 -9.96 5.92 -14.44
C PHE A 112 -8.86 6.47 -15.35
N PHE A 113 -9.03 6.32 -16.67
CA PHE A 113 -8.11 6.88 -17.65
C PHE A 113 -8.07 8.41 -17.58
N ALA A 114 -9.21 9.08 -17.40
CA ALA A 114 -9.29 10.53 -17.20
C ALA A 114 -8.53 10.96 -15.93
N SER A 115 -8.58 10.16 -14.86
CA SER A 115 -7.82 10.42 -13.62
C SER A 115 -6.31 10.36 -13.87
N ILE A 116 -5.82 9.46 -14.74
CA ILE A 116 -4.40 9.42 -15.15
C ILE A 116 -4.05 10.64 -16.00
N LEU A 117 -4.87 10.95 -17.01
CA LEU A 117 -4.66 12.12 -17.86
C LEU A 117 -4.69 13.43 -17.09
N PHE A 118 -5.45 13.49 -15.99
CA PHE A 118 -5.48 14.65 -15.12
C PHE A 118 -4.09 14.92 -14.50
N GLY A 119 -3.43 13.89 -13.99
CA GLY A 119 -2.05 13.98 -13.50
C GLY A 119 -1.05 14.35 -14.59
N VAL A 120 -1.13 13.68 -15.75
CA VAL A 120 -0.29 14.00 -16.91
C VAL A 120 -0.44 15.47 -17.30
N ASN A 121 -1.68 15.97 -17.35
CA ASN A 121 -1.96 17.36 -17.66
C ASN A 121 -1.38 18.30 -16.60
N ILE A 122 -1.46 18.00 -15.28
CA ILE A 122 -0.84 18.83 -14.23
C ILE A 122 0.66 19.02 -14.52
N PHE A 123 1.40 17.94 -14.75
CA PHE A 123 2.84 18.03 -15.01
C PHE A 123 3.17 18.69 -16.35
N LEU A 124 2.36 18.44 -17.38
CA LEU A 124 2.52 19.06 -18.69
C LEU A 124 2.32 20.58 -18.62
N GLN A 125 1.28 21.05 -17.92
CA GLN A 125 1.04 22.48 -17.73
C GLN A 125 2.15 23.12 -16.88
N ALA A 126 2.61 22.45 -15.83
CA ALA A 126 3.73 22.92 -15.01
C ALA A 126 4.99 23.14 -15.86
N GLN A 127 5.28 22.25 -16.81
CA GLN A 127 6.38 22.39 -17.75
C GLN A 127 6.16 23.55 -18.73
N ILE A 128 4.97 23.69 -19.32
CA ILE A 128 4.65 24.74 -20.31
C ILE A 128 4.81 26.13 -19.71
N PHE A 129 4.38 26.33 -18.47
CA PHE A 129 4.43 27.61 -17.77
C PHE A 129 5.70 27.80 -16.95
N HIS A 130 6.67 26.88 -17.03
CA HIS A 130 7.91 26.90 -16.25
C HIS A 130 7.66 27.09 -14.74
N ILE A 131 6.60 26.45 -14.21
CA ILE A 131 6.23 26.54 -12.81
C ILE A 131 7.27 25.77 -11.98
N SER A 132 8.14 26.49 -11.30
CA SER A 132 9.10 25.94 -10.33
C SER A 132 8.43 25.71 -8.96
N ALA A 133 7.33 24.95 -8.96
CA ALA A 133 6.63 24.60 -7.73
C ALA A 133 7.32 23.43 -7.03
N TYR A 134 7.08 23.34 -5.72
CA TYR A 134 7.44 22.18 -4.91
C TYR A 134 6.79 20.91 -5.49
N PHE A 135 7.61 19.99 -6.00
CA PHE A 135 7.19 18.85 -6.83
C PHE A 135 6.07 18.00 -6.21
N PRO A 136 6.09 17.65 -4.89
CA PRO A 136 5.02 16.89 -4.27
C PRO A 136 3.64 17.52 -4.37
N ASN A 137 3.54 18.85 -4.52
CA ASN A 137 2.25 19.52 -4.70
C ASN A 137 1.53 19.04 -5.97
N GLY A 138 2.26 18.72 -7.05
CA GLY A 138 1.65 18.17 -8.26
C GLY A 138 0.94 16.84 -8.00
N ILE A 139 1.58 15.93 -7.25
CA ILE A 139 1.02 14.63 -6.86
C ILE A 139 -0.15 14.82 -5.88
N LEU A 140 -0.05 15.77 -4.96
CA LEU A 140 -1.12 16.10 -4.01
C LEU A 140 -2.41 16.51 -4.75
N TRP A 141 -2.30 17.48 -5.67
CA TRP A 141 -3.45 17.95 -6.45
C TRP A 141 -3.99 16.87 -7.37
N TRP A 142 -3.12 16.03 -7.93
CA TRP A 142 -3.55 14.86 -8.70
C TRP A 142 -4.37 13.90 -7.84
N THR A 143 -3.86 13.54 -6.65
CA THR A 143 -4.56 12.64 -5.71
C THR A 143 -5.92 13.23 -5.31
N LEU A 144 -5.97 14.54 -5.05
CA LEU A 144 -7.19 15.25 -4.68
C LEU A 144 -8.21 15.26 -5.81
N GLY A 145 -7.78 15.38 -7.07
CA GLY A 145 -8.68 15.29 -8.24
C GLY A 145 -9.17 13.87 -8.54
N ALA A 146 -8.36 12.85 -8.23
CA ALA A 146 -8.74 11.44 -8.42
C ALA A 146 -9.68 10.91 -7.32
N LEU A 147 -9.60 11.46 -6.10
CA LEU A 147 -10.38 11.00 -4.95
C LEU A 147 -11.92 11.08 -5.16
N PRO A 148 -12.51 12.17 -5.68
CA PRO A 148 -13.95 12.23 -5.98
C PRO A 148 -14.42 11.13 -6.93
N VAL A 149 -13.61 10.81 -7.94
CA VAL A 149 -13.91 9.73 -8.90
C VAL A 149 -13.92 8.38 -8.18
N ALA A 150 -12.94 8.14 -7.30
CA ALA A 150 -12.90 6.94 -6.47
C ALA A 150 -14.12 6.84 -5.54
N ILE A 151 -14.54 7.94 -4.92
CA ILE A 151 -15.73 8.04 -4.06
C ILE A 151 -17.02 7.77 -4.85
N PHE A 152 -17.11 8.25 -6.08
CA PHE A 152 -18.27 8.11 -6.93
C PHE A 152 -18.45 6.68 -7.44
N PHE A 153 -17.43 6.13 -8.12
CA PHE A 153 -17.52 4.78 -8.68
C PHE A 153 -17.49 3.70 -7.61
N ARG A 154 -16.79 3.96 -6.50
CA ARG A 154 -16.50 2.99 -5.44
C ARG A 154 -16.01 1.70 -6.07
N SER A 155 -14.86 1.76 -6.71
CA SER A 155 -14.25 0.58 -7.31
C SER A 155 -12.83 0.39 -6.81
N LYS A 156 -12.41 -0.88 -6.74
CA LYS A 156 -11.08 -1.26 -6.27
C LYS A 156 -9.97 -0.62 -7.12
N LEU A 157 -10.23 -0.48 -8.42
CA LEU A 157 -9.30 0.12 -9.38
C LEU A 157 -8.99 1.58 -9.03
N HIS A 158 -10.02 2.39 -8.80
CA HIS A 158 -9.85 3.80 -8.44
C HIS A 158 -9.26 3.97 -7.05
N HIS A 159 -9.68 3.15 -6.09
CA HIS A 159 -9.11 3.21 -4.74
C HIS A 159 -7.63 2.84 -4.74
N PHE A 160 -7.23 1.82 -5.52
CA PHE A 160 -5.82 1.49 -5.71
C PHE A 160 -5.02 2.67 -6.27
N LEU A 161 -5.54 3.37 -7.29
CA LEU A 161 -4.87 4.56 -7.84
C LEU A 161 -4.67 5.64 -6.78
N VAL A 162 -5.69 5.96 -5.99
CA VAL A 162 -5.58 6.98 -4.94
C VAL A 162 -4.58 6.56 -3.86
N GLN A 163 -4.56 5.29 -3.45
CA GLN A 163 -3.56 4.77 -2.50
C GLN A 163 -2.14 4.87 -3.08
N LEU A 164 -1.96 4.54 -4.36
CA LEU A 164 -0.67 4.61 -5.03
C LEU A 164 -0.17 6.05 -5.17
N LEU A 165 -1.05 6.98 -5.54
CA LEU A 165 -0.71 8.41 -5.64
C LEU A 165 -0.36 8.99 -4.26
N PHE A 166 -1.11 8.64 -3.22
CA PHE A 166 -0.82 9.08 -1.85
C PHE A 166 0.50 8.51 -1.34
N PHE A 167 0.81 7.24 -1.64
CA PHE A 167 2.11 6.61 -1.35
C PHE A 167 3.26 7.41 -1.97
N PHE A 168 3.18 7.68 -3.28
CA PHE A 168 4.20 8.47 -3.97
C PHE A 168 4.29 9.89 -3.43
N TRP A 169 3.16 10.52 -3.11
CA TRP A 169 3.14 11.84 -2.50
C TRP A 169 3.90 11.85 -1.17
N ILE A 170 3.61 10.92 -0.25
CA ILE A 170 4.29 10.89 1.05
C ILE A 170 5.77 10.59 0.92
N ILE A 171 6.17 9.63 0.08
CA ILE A 171 7.60 9.33 -0.11
C ILE A 171 8.37 10.57 -0.57
N GLN A 172 7.75 11.42 -1.39
CA GLN A 172 8.37 12.67 -1.80
C GLN A 172 8.27 13.77 -0.72
N GLN A 173 7.31 13.70 0.21
CA GLN A 173 7.23 14.61 1.36
C GLN A 173 8.31 14.35 2.41
N LEU A 174 8.63 13.07 2.67
CA LEU A 174 9.50 12.67 3.78
C LEU A 174 10.89 13.34 3.77
N PRO A 175 11.66 13.33 2.65
CA PRO A 175 13.00 13.94 2.62
C PRO A 175 12.98 15.47 2.73
N ASN A 176 11.81 16.08 2.48
CA ASN A 176 11.64 17.52 2.50
C ASN A 176 11.11 18.03 3.85
N GLU A 177 10.83 17.12 4.80
CA GLU A 177 10.32 17.45 6.14
C GLU A 177 9.08 18.36 6.11
N GLN A 178 8.22 18.17 5.10
CA GLN A 178 7.00 18.97 4.93
C GLN A 178 5.75 18.19 5.27
N PHE A 179 4.77 18.90 5.85
CA PHE A 179 3.42 18.41 6.09
C PHE A 179 2.38 19.22 5.31
N SER A 180 1.26 18.59 4.94
CA SER A 180 0.13 19.26 4.29
C SER A 180 -1.19 18.88 4.95
N PHE A 181 -2.01 19.88 5.27
CA PHE A 181 -3.37 19.70 5.76
C PHE A 181 -4.21 18.83 4.81
N TRP A 182 -4.02 18.99 3.49
CA TRP A 182 -4.72 18.17 2.49
C TRP A 182 -4.37 16.69 2.60
N GLY A 183 -3.21 16.35 3.15
CA GLY A 183 -2.85 14.96 3.46
C GLY A 183 -3.85 14.30 4.42
N ILE A 184 -4.38 15.04 5.40
CA ILE A 184 -5.40 14.54 6.35
C ILE A 184 -6.71 14.25 5.60
N VAL A 185 -7.12 15.16 4.72
CA VAL A 185 -8.36 15.02 3.92
C VAL A 185 -8.27 13.80 3.00
N LEU A 186 -7.14 13.63 2.30
CA LEU A 186 -6.89 12.49 1.44
C LEU A 186 -6.87 11.18 2.23
N TYR A 187 -6.16 11.17 3.36
CA TYR A 187 -6.09 10.03 4.26
C TYR A 187 -7.50 9.60 4.72
N ALA A 188 -8.28 10.54 5.26
CA ALA A 188 -9.64 10.28 5.72
C ALA A 188 -10.56 9.78 4.59
N GLY A 189 -10.45 10.34 3.39
CA GLY A 189 -11.21 9.91 2.22
C GLY A 189 -10.90 8.46 1.82
N MET A 190 -9.62 8.09 1.79
CA MET A 190 -9.19 6.71 1.52
C MET A 190 -9.60 5.73 2.62
N THR A 191 -9.52 6.13 3.89
CA THR A 191 -10.00 5.30 5.01
C THR A 191 -11.50 5.08 4.90
N TRP A 192 -12.27 6.13 4.63
CA TRP A 192 -13.72 6.03 4.43
C TRP A 192 -14.08 5.09 3.27
N LEU A 193 -13.39 5.22 2.13
CA LEU A 193 -13.52 4.32 0.98
C LEU A 193 -13.26 2.86 1.38
N LEU A 194 -12.17 2.60 2.10
CA LEU A 194 -11.80 1.26 2.57
C LEU A 194 -12.85 0.66 3.50
N LEU A 195 -13.40 1.48 4.41
CA LEU A 195 -14.43 1.03 5.36
C LEU A 195 -15.77 0.73 4.68
N LYS A 196 -16.05 1.36 3.54
CA LYS A 196 -17.23 1.11 2.71
C LYS A 196 -17.05 -0.05 1.74
N GLN A 197 -15.82 -0.30 1.30
CA GLN A 197 -15.48 -1.42 0.43
C GLN A 197 -14.26 -2.18 0.97
N PRO A 198 -14.48 -3.03 1.98
CA PRO A 198 -13.42 -3.84 2.56
C PRO A 198 -12.75 -4.68 1.49
N ASN A 199 -11.44 -4.51 1.34
CA ASN A 199 -10.61 -5.34 0.49
C ASN A 199 -9.23 -5.51 1.10
N ASP A 200 -8.82 -6.77 1.27
CA ASP A 200 -7.57 -7.16 1.92
C ASP A 200 -6.33 -6.53 1.26
N MET A 201 -6.24 -6.51 -0.07
CA MET A 201 -5.11 -5.90 -0.79
C MET A 201 -5.06 -4.38 -0.55
N LEU A 202 -6.20 -3.71 -0.61
CA LEU A 202 -6.28 -2.26 -0.36
C LEU A 202 -6.04 -1.92 1.11
N LEU A 203 -6.36 -2.82 2.04
CA LEU A 203 -6.00 -2.67 3.45
C LEU A 203 -4.49 -2.75 3.65
N SER A 204 -3.78 -3.68 3.01
CA SER A 204 -2.29 -3.70 3.04
C SER A 204 -1.71 -2.36 2.60
N ALA A 205 -2.15 -1.87 1.43
CA ALA A 205 -1.69 -0.59 0.89
C ALA A 205 -2.03 0.57 1.85
N HIS A 206 -3.22 0.54 2.45
CA HIS A 206 -3.62 1.56 3.39
C HIS A 206 -2.83 1.54 4.69
N ILE A 207 -2.47 0.36 5.24
CA ILE A 207 -1.63 0.24 6.42
C ILE A 207 -0.25 0.85 6.13
N LEU A 208 0.34 0.55 4.97
CA LEU A 208 1.61 1.15 4.56
C LEU A 208 1.51 2.67 4.43
N ASN A 209 0.45 3.17 3.79
CA ASN A 209 0.21 4.61 3.69
C ASN A 209 -0.05 5.27 5.04
N THR A 210 -0.72 4.59 5.95
CA THR A 210 -0.96 5.06 7.32
C THR A 210 0.36 5.16 8.07
N TYR A 211 1.20 4.13 7.93
CA TYR A 211 2.57 4.12 8.45
C TYR A 211 3.28 5.38 7.95
N LEU A 212 3.51 5.51 6.64
CA LEU A 212 4.26 6.64 6.08
C LEU A 212 3.64 8.01 6.43
N PHE A 213 2.32 8.12 6.50
CA PHE A 213 1.66 9.39 6.82
C PHE A 213 1.91 9.82 8.27
N ILE A 214 1.79 8.87 9.20
CA ILE A 214 2.15 9.07 10.60
C ILE A 214 3.63 9.41 10.73
N PHE A 215 4.51 8.74 9.96
CA PHE A 215 5.93 9.08 9.94
C PHE A 215 6.14 10.55 9.62
N ASN A 216 5.49 11.00 8.55
CA ASN A 216 5.66 12.35 8.05
C ASN A 216 5.19 13.38 9.08
N ILE A 217 4.06 13.14 9.75
CA ILE A 217 3.60 13.98 10.86
C ILE A 217 4.67 14.03 11.94
N ALA A 218 5.19 12.87 12.32
CA ALA A 218 6.08 12.77 13.45
C ALA A 218 7.46 13.38 13.16
N GLU A 219 8.04 13.15 11.98
CA GLU A 219 9.27 13.81 11.49
C GLU A 219 9.13 15.33 11.50
N VAL A 220 8.03 15.85 10.96
CA VAL A 220 7.74 17.30 10.96
C VAL A 220 7.62 17.85 12.38
N THR A 221 7.11 17.06 13.34
CA THR A 221 7.05 17.48 14.75
C THR A 221 8.37 17.31 15.51
N SER A 222 9.18 16.28 15.20
CA SER A 222 10.47 16.01 15.85
C SER A 222 11.60 16.89 15.32
N ALA A 223 11.48 17.41 14.10
CA ALA A 223 12.34 18.48 13.59
C ALA A 223 12.39 19.71 14.52
N TYR A 224 11.41 19.87 15.43
CA TYR A 224 11.37 20.96 16.41
C TYR A 224 11.86 20.60 17.83
N ARG A 225 12.03 19.31 18.22
CA ARG A 225 12.63 18.90 19.51
C ARG A 225 13.14 17.45 19.47
N THR A 226 14.42 17.27 19.85
CA THR A 226 15.16 16.03 20.23
C THR A 226 14.64 14.69 19.70
N PRO A 227 15.49 13.87 19.04
CA PRO A 227 15.07 12.71 18.27
C PRO A 227 14.75 11.50 19.18
N ASN A 228 13.57 11.49 19.80
CA ASN A 228 13.05 10.29 20.45
C ASN A 228 12.38 9.38 19.43
N TYR A 229 13.20 8.77 18.56
CA TYR A 229 12.81 7.72 17.62
C TYR A 229 12.08 6.54 18.31
N PHE A 230 12.24 6.39 19.62
CA PHE A 230 11.52 5.45 20.48
C PHE A 230 10.01 5.77 20.61
N LEU A 231 9.65 7.00 20.97
CA LEU A 231 8.24 7.42 21.09
C LEU A 231 7.55 7.37 19.75
N LEU A 232 8.32 7.70 18.71
CA LEU A 232 7.97 7.51 17.32
C LEU A 232 7.60 6.03 17.11
N ILE A 233 8.54 5.07 17.14
CA ILE A 233 8.30 3.62 16.92
C ILE A 233 7.14 3.04 17.73
N LEU A 234 7.03 3.41 19.01
CA LEU A 234 5.94 2.98 19.87
C LEU A 234 4.58 3.45 19.36
N PHE A 235 4.48 4.70 18.90
CA PHE A 235 3.27 5.24 18.30
C PHE A 235 2.86 4.49 17.03
N TRP A 236 3.79 4.10 16.15
CA TRP A 236 3.45 3.31 14.95
C TRP A 236 2.98 1.91 15.28
N THR A 237 3.64 1.28 16.25
CA THR A 237 3.29 -0.07 16.68
C THR A 237 1.88 -0.11 17.23
N LEU A 238 1.53 0.87 18.09
CA LEU A 238 0.18 1.03 18.63
C LEU A 238 -0.85 1.40 17.55
N SER A 239 -0.47 2.23 16.58
CA SER A 239 -1.36 2.63 15.48
C SER A 239 -1.68 1.46 14.53
N ILE A 240 -0.68 0.67 14.16
CA ILE A 240 -0.83 -0.56 13.36
C ILE A 240 -1.73 -1.56 14.09
N MET A 241 -1.49 -1.77 15.39
CA MET A 241 -2.32 -2.65 16.23
C MET A 241 -3.77 -2.17 16.32
N LEU A 242 -4.00 -0.86 16.47
CA LEU A 242 -5.35 -0.30 16.51
C LEU A 242 -6.07 -0.50 15.17
N ILE A 243 -5.40 -0.26 14.05
CA ILE A 243 -5.96 -0.46 12.70
C ILE A 243 -6.34 -1.92 12.48
N LEU A 244 -5.47 -2.85 12.88
CA LEU A 244 -5.70 -4.28 12.73
C LEU A 244 -6.83 -4.79 13.64
N ASN A 245 -6.97 -4.21 14.84
CA ASN A 245 -8.09 -4.48 15.74
C ASN A 245 -9.41 -3.97 15.15
N LEU A 246 -9.45 -2.71 14.67
CA LEU A 246 -10.65 -2.14 14.02
C LEU A 246 -11.03 -2.87 12.72
N ALA A 247 -10.05 -3.47 12.03
CA ALA A 247 -10.26 -4.25 10.81
C ALA A 247 -10.70 -5.70 11.08
N TYR A 248 -10.52 -6.24 12.28
CA TYR A 248 -10.69 -7.68 12.57
C TYR A 248 -12.07 -8.24 12.20
N GLY A 249 -13.15 -7.46 12.38
CA GLY A 249 -14.51 -7.89 12.03
C GLY A 249 -14.94 -7.68 10.58
N LYS A 250 -14.18 -6.90 9.79
CA LYS A 250 -14.52 -6.56 8.40
C LYS A 250 -13.68 -7.30 7.35
N PHE A 251 -12.52 -7.85 7.75
CA PHE A 251 -11.54 -8.47 6.87
C PHE A 251 -11.25 -9.91 7.34
N GLY A 252 -10.97 -10.82 6.41
CA GLY A 252 -10.96 -12.26 6.69
C GLY A 252 -9.82 -12.69 7.64
N GLU A 253 -10.10 -13.59 8.59
CA GLU A 253 -9.11 -14.08 9.56
C GLU A 253 -7.85 -14.66 8.92
N LYS A 254 -7.99 -15.34 7.77
CA LYS A 254 -6.86 -15.98 7.07
C LYS A 254 -5.81 -14.96 6.65
N TRP A 255 -6.24 -13.80 6.18
CA TRP A 255 -5.35 -12.74 5.72
C TRP A 255 -4.67 -12.03 6.90
N LEU A 256 -5.42 -11.75 7.97
CA LEU A 256 -4.87 -11.23 9.22
C LEU A 256 -3.75 -12.13 9.77
N ARG A 257 -3.95 -13.45 9.74
CA ARG A 257 -2.92 -14.43 10.14
C ARG A 257 -1.67 -14.39 9.25
N GLN A 258 -1.82 -14.20 7.94
CA GLN A 258 -0.68 -14.10 7.03
C GLN A 258 0.14 -12.84 7.29
N LEU A 259 -0.51 -11.70 7.48
CA LEU A 259 0.16 -10.44 7.82
C LEU A 259 0.89 -10.52 9.16
N GLN A 260 0.26 -11.11 10.16
CA GLN A 260 0.90 -11.39 11.45
C GLN A 260 2.15 -12.25 11.29
N PHE A 261 2.06 -13.31 10.48
CA PHE A 261 3.20 -14.19 10.21
C PHE A 261 4.35 -13.44 9.53
N TYR A 262 4.10 -12.72 8.44
CA TYR A 262 5.14 -11.97 7.73
C TYR A 262 5.71 -10.83 8.59
N GLY A 263 4.87 -10.12 9.34
CA GLY A 263 5.29 -9.09 10.29
C GLY A 263 6.20 -9.67 11.39
N PHE A 264 5.84 -10.83 11.94
CA PHE A 264 6.68 -11.54 12.92
C PHE A 264 8.01 -12.00 12.32
N SER A 265 7.99 -12.59 11.13
CA SER A 265 9.21 -13.00 10.43
C SER A 265 10.12 -11.82 10.14
N ALA A 266 9.57 -10.66 9.75
CA ALA A 266 10.35 -9.45 9.54
C ALA A 266 10.98 -8.94 10.84
N VAL A 267 10.24 -8.93 11.95
CA VAL A 267 10.78 -8.54 13.26
C VAL A 267 11.87 -9.50 13.75
N LEU A 268 11.66 -10.81 13.62
CA LEU A 268 12.68 -11.81 13.93
C LEU A 268 13.92 -11.65 13.06
N PHE A 269 13.73 -11.33 11.78
CA PHE A 269 14.85 -11.06 10.87
C PHE A 269 15.61 -9.81 11.28
N ILE A 270 14.92 -8.73 11.68
CA ILE A 270 15.56 -7.51 12.19
C ILE A 270 16.30 -7.80 13.51
N LEU A 271 15.69 -8.54 14.45
CA LEU A 271 16.35 -9.02 15.67
C LEU A 271 17.61 -9.83 15.35
N PHE A 272 17.54 -10.72 14.36
CA PHE A 272 18.67 -11.51 13.90
C PHE A 272 19.76 -10.64 13.26
N LEU A 273 19.40 -9.63 12.48
CA LEU A 273 20.37 -8.67 11.94
C LEU A 273 21.02 -7.86 13.07
N HIS A 274 20.28 -7.53 14.13
CA HIS A 274 20.82 -6.84 15.31
C HIS A 274 21.88 -7.65 16.05
N THR A 275 21.84 -8.98 15.98
CA THR A 275 22.93 -9.83 16.50
C THR A 275 24.28 -9.58 15.82
N PHE A 276 24.31 -8.94 14.64
CA PHE A 276 25.53 -8.53 13.93
C PHE A 276 25.75 -7.03 14.08
N ASP A 277 26.16 -6.60 15.27
CA ASP A 277 26.25 -5.19 15.68
C ASP A 277 26.97 -4.29 14.65
N GLU A 278 28.14 -4.69 14.13
CA GLU A 278 28.85 -3.91 13.10
C GLU A 278 28.10 -3.81 11.75
N PHE A 279 27.45 -4.90 11.32
CA PHE A 279 26.66 -4.91 10.09
C PHE A 279 25.39 -4.07 10.23
N PHE A 280 24.73 -4.17 11.39
CA PHE A 280 23.52 -3.42 11.69
C PHE A 280 23.82 -1.92 11.78
N LYS A 281 24.87 -1.52 12.51
CA LYS A 281 25.31 -0.13 12.64
C LYS A 281 25.76 0.48 11.31
N SER A 282 26.46 -0.28 10.48
CA SER A 282 26.92 0.22 9.17
C SER A 282 25.81 0.33 8.12
N THR A 283 24.78 -0.52 8.20
CA THR A 283 23.70 -0.56 7.20
C THR A 283 22.51 0.32 7.60
N ILE A 284 22.19 0.35 8.90
CA ILE A 284 20.95 0.95 9.42
C ILE A 284 21.28 2.18 10.28
N GLY A 285 22.38 2.18 11.03
CA GLY A 285 22.84 3.30 11.88
C GLY A 285 22.85 2.96 13.37
N ASP A 286 23.31 3.89 14.22
CA ASP A 286 23.25 3.74 15.68
C ASP A 286 21.80 3.89 16.16
N PHE A 287 21.19 2.78 16.61
CA PHE A 287 19.83 2.76 17.17
C PHE A 287 19.81 2.13 18.57
N PRO A 288 19.08 2.72 19.54
CA PRO A 288 18.84 2.11 20.84
C PRO A 288 18.20 0.70 20.74
N ASP A 289 18.69 -0.27 21.52
CA ASP A 289 18.19 -1.66 21.58
C ASP A 289 16.65 -1.77 21.76
N ALA A 290 16.05 -0.75 22.38
CA ALA A 290 14.60 -0.60 22.53
C ALA A 290 13.82 -0.64 21.20
N MET A 291 14.45 -0.22 20.10
CA MET A 291 13.84 -0.14 18.76
C MET A 291 13.63 -1.52 18.12
N VAL A 292 14.35 -2.54 18.61
CA VAL A 292 14.21 -3.94 18.17
C VAL A 292 13.30 -4.73 19.11
N ILE A 293 13.35 -4.40 20.41
CA ILE A 293 12.61 -5.08 21.48
C ILE A 293 11.11 -4.73 21.44
N ILE A 294 10.71 -3.49 21.12
CA ILE A 294 9.30 -3.07 21.12
C ILE A 294 8.47 -3.71 20.00
N PRO A 295 8.93 -3.75 18.73
CA PRO A 295 8.21 -4.49 17.69
C PRO A 295 8.12 -5.98 18.03
N ALA A 296 9.16 -6.55 18.64
CA ALA A 296 9.17 -7.95 19.09
C ALA A 296 8.15 -8.21 20.20
N LEU A 297 8.06 -7.34 21.19
CA LEU A 297 7.07 -7.39 22.27
C LEU A 297 5.65 -7.18 21.75
N ALA A 298 5.44 -6.24 20.84
CA ALA A 298 4.13 -6.00 20.26
C ALA A 298 3.65 -7.20 19.44
N VAL A 299 4.52 -7.79 18.63
CA VAL A 299 4.16 -9.00 17.87
C VAL A 299 3.99 -10.22 18.80
N ALA A 300 4.77 -10.32 19.89
CA ALA A 300 4.60 -11.37 20.91
C ALA A 300 3.28 -11.23 21.68
N ILE A 301 2.89 -10.01 22.07
CA ILE A 301 1.59 -9.71 22.68
C ILE A 301 0.46 -10.08 21.72
N TRP A 302 0.65 -9.87 20.41
CA TRP A 302 -0.35 -10.20 19.40
C TRP A 302 -0.47 -11.70 19.07
N ARG A 303 0.46 -12.54 19.55
CA ARG A 303 0.33 -14.00 19.49
C ARG A 303 -0.64 -14.57 20.54
N THR A 304 -1.09 -13.77 21.50
CA THR A 304 -2.16 -14.21 22.40
C THR A 304 -3.44 -14.45 21.59
N PRO A 305 -4.10 -15.61 21.76
CA PRO A 305 -5.29 -15.93 20.99
C PRO A 305 -6.32 -14.83 21.16
N ILE A 306 -6.84 -14.33 20.03
CA ILE A 306 -7.91 -13.33 19.93
C ILE A 306 -9.21 -13.97 20.41
N ARG A 307 -9.26 -14.29 21.70
CA ARG A 307 -10.36 -15.01 22.32
C ARG A 307 -10.67 -14.41 23.68
N GLU A 308 -10.91 -13.13 23.63
CA GLU A 308 -11.90 -12.38 24.39
C GLU A 308 -11.70 -10.93 23.98
N GLN A 309 -12.79 -10.20 23.77
CA GLN A 309 -12.77 -8.80 23.39
C GLN A 309 -11.76 -8.04 24.26
N MET A 310 -10.58 -7.74 23.70
CA MET A 310 -9.78 -6.63 24.20
C MET A 310 -10.57 -5.38 23.82
N THR A 311 -11.53 -5.02 24.66
CA THR A 311 -12.18 -3.72 24.62
C THR A 311 -11.07 -2.67 24.59
N GLY A 312 -11.19 -1.63 23.78
CA GLY A 312 -10.10 -0.68 23.50
C GLY A 312 -9.40 -0.14 24.76
N ILE A 313 -10.11 -0.08 25.89
CA ILE A 313 -9.58 0.27 27.21
C ILE A 313 -8.51 -0.72 27.71
N LYS A 314 -8.64 -2.03 27.50
CA LYS A 314 -7.64 -3.03 27.93
C LYS A 314 -6.37 -2.96 27.08
N THR A 315 -6.49 -2.68 25.78
CA THR A 315 -5.33 -2.47 24.90
C THR A 315 -4.62 -1.16 25.22
N ILE A 316 -5.37 -0.09 25.51
CA ILE A 316 -4.84 1.19 25.97
C ILE A 316 -4.17 1.03 27.34
N ALA A 317 -4.78 0.30 28.28
CA ALA A 317 -4.21 0.04 29.60
C ALA A 317 -2.95 -0.82 29.54
N LEU A 318 -2.89 -1.83 28.66
CA LEU A 318 -1.70 -2.64 28.44
C LEU A 318 -0.58 -1.83 27.76
N ALA A 319 -0.94 -0.95 26.82
CA ALA A 319 0.00 -0.01 26.21
C ALA A 319 0.57 0.98 27.24
N ILE A 320 -0.28 1.54 28.11
CA ILE A 320 0.13 2.41 29.22
C ILE A 320 0.98 1.63 30.23
N PHE A 321 0.65 0.38 30.54
CA PHE A 321 1.43 -0.46 31.43
C PHE A 321 2.80 -0.81 30.85
N ALA A 322 2.87 -1.12 29.56
CA ALA A 322 4.14 -1.30 28.85
C ALA A 322 4.95 -0.01 28.82
N ILE A 323 4.32 1.15 28.62
CA ILE A 323 4.95 2.48 28.71
C ILE A 323 5.54 2.71 30.11
N TYR A 324 4.80 2.41 31.18
CA TYR A 324 5.24 2.59 32.56
C TYR A 324 6.33 1.59 32.99
N ALA A 325 6.19 0.32 32.62
CA ALA A 325 7.19 -0.71 32.90
C ALA A 325 8.52 -0.40 32.19
N ILE A 326 8.45 0.23 31.01
CA ILE A 326 9.63 0.63 30.24
C ILE A 326 10.17 1.99 30.72
N GLN A 327 9.34 2.93 31.17
CA GLN A 327 9.82 4.14 31.87
C GLN A 327 10.60 3.79 33.13
N GLY A 328 10.16 2.80 33.91
CA GLY A 328 10.91 2.28 35.06
C GLY A 328 12.23 1.59 34.67
N PHE A 329 12.36 1.17 33.42
CA PHE A 329 13.57 0.55 32.86
C PHE A 329 14.57 1.60 32.32
N PHE A 330 14.08 2.75 31.81
CA PHE A 330 14.91 3.82 31.22
C PHE A 330 15.18 5.02 32.15
N TYR A 331 14.56 5.06 33.34
CA TYR A 331 14.99 5.89 34.47
C TYR A 331 15.50 5.04 35.64
N PRO A 332 16.56 4.24 35.46
CA PRO A 332 17.18 3.61 36.60
C PRO A 332 18.08 4.61 37.30
N GLY A 333 18.05 4.63 38.63
CA GLY A 333 19.23 5.06 39.36
C GLY A 333 20.45 4.27 38.85
N GLU A 334 21.56 4.97 38.66
CA GLU A 334 22.65 4.69 37.71
C GLU A 334 23.34 3.31 37.65
N ASP A 335 22.96 2.25 38.39
CA ASP A 335 23.91 1.14 38.64
C ASP A 335 23.44 -0.31 38.38
N SER A 336 22.36 -0.63 37.63
CA SER A 336 21.87 -2.05 37.64
C SER A 336 21.43 -2.77 36.36
N LEU A 337 21.47 -2.20 35.15
CA LEU A 337 20.62 -2.74 34.05
C LEU A 337 21.23 -3.47 32.87
N GLY A 338 22.56 -3.60 32.79
CA GLY A 338 23.18 -4.38 31.69
C GLY A 338 22.83 -5.87 31.72
N SER A 339 22.62 -6.45 32.91
CA SER A 339 22.41 -7.89 33.08
C SER A 339 20.93 -8.30 33.11
N THR A 340 20.03 -7.43 33.58
CA THR A 340 18.61 -7.77 33.79
C THR A 340 17.82 -7.81 32.48
N GLY A 341 18.11 -6.92 31.53
CA GLY A 341 17.45 -6.90 30.21
C GLY A 341 17.76 -8.14 29.36
N ALA A 342 19.02 -8.57 29.36
CA ALA A 342 19.44 -9.81 28.70
C ALA A 342 18.83 -11.05 29.37
N LEU A 343 18.67 -11.03 30.70
CA LEU A 343 18.08 -12.14 31.46
C LEU A 343 16.58 -12.26 31.20
N ILE A 344 15.86 -11.15 31.04
CA ILE A 344 14.43 -11.13 30.66
C ILE A 344 14.24 -11.57 29.20
N ALA A 345 15.09 -11.11 28.28
CA ALA A 345 15.08 -11.56 26.88
C ALA A 345 15.36 -13.07 26.76
N ASN A 346 16.31 -13.59 27.54
CA ASN A 346 16.63 -15.02 27.58
C ASN A 346 15.53 -15.85 28.26
N LEU A 347 14.91 -15.36 29.34
CA LEU A 347 13.78 -16.05 29.99
C LEU A 347 12.54 -16.12 29.07
N LEU A 348 12.32 -15.10 28.24
CA LEU A 348 11.27 -15.10 27.22
C LEU A 348 11.60 -16.04 26.07
N LEU A 349 12.85 -16.06 25.58
CA LEU A 349 13.27 -17.06 24.58
C LEU A 349 13.13 -18.50 25.10
N PHE A 350 13.37 -18.73 26.40
CA PHE A 350 13.21 -20.03 27.04
C PHE A 350 11.75 -20.44 27.26
N SER A 351 10.86 -19.48 27.55
CA SER A 351 9.43 -19.78 27.78
C SER A 351 8.63 -20.06 26.51
N PHE A 352 9.17 -19.69 25.33
CA PHE A 352 8.58 -19.97 24.01
C PHE A 352 9.27 -21.12 23.25
N ALA A 353 10.28 -21.76 23.84
CA ALA A 353 10.95 -22.96 23.32
C ALA A 353 10.33 -24.28 23.81
N ILE A 354 9.22 -24.21 24.56
CA ILE A 354 8.35 -25.32 24.98
C ILE A 354 6.97 -25.04 24.38
#